data_AF-A0A8C2R5N8-F1
#
_entry.id   AF-A0A8C2R5N8-F1
#
_cell.length_a   1.000
_cell.length_b   1.000
_cell.length_c   1.000
_cell.angle_alpha   90.00
_cell.angle_beta   90.00
_cell.angle_gamma   90.00
#
_symmetry.space_group_name_H-M   'P 1'
#
loop_
_entity.id
_entity.type
_entity.pdbx_description
1 polymer ?
#
loop_
_entity_poly.entity_id
_entity_poly.type
_entity_poly.pdbx_seq_one_letter_code
_entity_poly.pdbx_strand_id
1 'polypeptide(L)'
;MIFLGFADDVLNLRWRHKLLLPTAASLPLLMVYFTNFGNTTIVVPKPLRPILGLHLDLGILYYVYMGLLAVFCTNAINILAGINGLEAGQSLVISASIIVFNLVELDGDYRDDHIFSLYFMIPFFFTTLGLLYHNWYPSRVFVGDTFCYFAGMTFAVVGILGHFSKTMLLFFMPQVFNFLYSLPQLLHIIPCPRHLIVIRPMNLSKNSSCYKKTNNTFMTSIVAESLWLVTVHQNENENSASMECDNMTLIHLNLTLLLLLLQAMGGAVTFSLVRLFYDV
;
A
#
# COMPACT_ATOMS: atom_id res chain seq x y z
N MET A 1 -2.01 16.80 0.51
CA MET A 1 -1.04 15.91 -0.15
C MET A 1 -0.82 16.15 -1.63
N ILE A 2 -1.83 16.53 -2.43
CA ILE A 2 -1.66 16.76 -3.88
C ILE A 2 -0.48 17.69 -4.18
N PHE A 3 -0.43 18.87 -3.55
CA PHE A 3 0.67 19.83 -3.73
C PHE A 3 2.05 19.23 -3.42
N LEU A 4 2.14 18.43 -2.36
CA LEU A 4 3.38 17.79 -1.97
C LEU A 4 3.82 16.72 -2.99
N GLY A 5 2.88 15.89 -3.45
CA GLY A 5 3.18 14.90 -4.47
C GLY A 5 3.60 15.55 -5.80
N PHE A 6 2.96 16.67 -6.16
CA PHE A 6 3.38 17.48 -7.31
C PHE A 6 4.79 18.05 -7.14
N ALA A 7 5.12 18.57 -5.95
CA ALA A 7 6.46 19.02 -5.66
C ALA A 7 7.49 17.87 -5.72
N ASP A 8 7.12 16.66 -5.29
CA ASP A 8 7.98 15.46 -5.40
C ASP A 8 8.24 15.08 -6.86
N ASP A 9 7.20 15.07 -7.70
CA ASP A 9 7.34 14.82 -9.15
C ASP A 9 8.24 15.85 -9.84
N VAL A 10 8.12 17.13 -9.49
CA VAL A 10 8.90 18.22 -10.10
C VAL A 10 10.34 18.26 -9.59
N LEU A 11 10.54 18.12 -8.28
CA LEU A 11 11.83 18.32 -7.61
C LEU A 11 12.62 17.02 -7.42
N ASN A 12 12.01 15.86 -7.64
CA ASN A 12 12.58 14.53 -7.40
C ASN A 12 13.20 14.41 -5.99
N LEU A 13 12.37 14.52 -4.96
CA LEU A 13 12.85 14.59 -3.58
C LEU A 13 13.49 13.26 -3.13
N ARG A 14 14.47 13.35 -2.24
CA ARG A 14 15.11 12.17 -1.64
C ARG A 14 14.09 11.37 -0.82
N TRP A 15 14.27 10.04 -0.76
CA TRP A 15 13.39 9.10 -0.06
C TRP A 15 13.01 9.51 1.39
N ARG A 16 13.90 10.18 2.12
CA ARG A 16 13.62 10.66 3.49
C ARG A 16 12.43 11.63 3.53
N HIS A 17 12.30 12.47 2.51
CA HIS A 17 11.19 13.42 2.39
C HIS A 17 9.87 12.71 2.07
N LYS A 18 9.92 11.57 1.36
CA LYS A 18 8.75 10.72 1.08
C LYS A 18 8.17 10.06 2.35
N LEU A 19 8.90 10.08 3.46
CA LEU A 19 8.42 9.66 4.79
C LEU A 19 8.03 10.86 5.66
N LEU A 20 8.90 11.87 5.74
CA LEU A 20 8.70 13.03 6.61
C LEU A 20 7.55 13.93 6.16
N LEU A 21 7.43 14.20 4.86
CA LEU A 21 6.46 15.17 4.36
C LEU A 21 5.02 14.62 4.40
N PRO A 22 4.74 13.33 4.11
CA PRO A 22 3.42 12.78 4.37
C PRO A 22 3.05 12.74 5.86
N THR A 23 4.04 12.57 6.75
CA THR A 23 3.82 12.70 8.20
C THR A 23 3.43 14.13 8.58
N ALA A 24 4.11 15.14 8.05
CA ALA A 24 3.79 16.55 8.33
C ALA A 24 2.42 16.95 7.79
N ALA A 25 2.08 16.55 6.57
CA ALA A 25 0.80 16.92 5.96
C ALA A 25 -0.39 16.05 6.43
N SER A 26 -0.17 15.03 7.27
CA SER A 26 -1.24 14.35 8.01
C SER A 26 -1.57 15.01 9.35
N LEU A 27 -0.78 15.99 9.82
CA LEU A 27 -1.06 16.71 11.08
C LEU A 27 -2.47 17.32 11.17
N PRO A 28 -3.05 17.94 10.11
CA PRO A 28 -4.42 18.44 10.20
C PRO A 28 -5.44 17.33 10.51
N LEU A 29 -5.25 16.14 9.93
CA LEU A 29 -6.08 14.96 10.20
C LEU A 29 -5.98 14.55 11.67
N LEU A 30 -4.76 14.51 12.22
CA LEU A 30 -4.53 14.19 13.64
C LEU A 30 -5.16 15.24 14.58
N MET A 31 -5.09 16.53 14.21
CA MET A 31 -5.70 17.61 15.01
C MET A 31 -7.22 17.55 15.01
N VAL A 32 -7.84 17.26 13.86
CA VAL A 32 -9.30 17.03 13.78
C VAL A 32 -9.68 15.81 14.63
N TYR A 33 -8.91 14.72 14.56
CA TYR A 33 -9.17 13.54 15.39
C TYR A 33 -9.09 13.85 16.89
N PHE A 34 -8.05 14.58 17.31
CA PHE A 34 -7.82 14.97 18.70
C PHE A 34 -8.94 15.87 19.24
N THR A 35 -9.42 16.82 18.45
CA THR A 35 -10.41 17.81 18.89
C THR A 35 -11.84 17.30 18.87
N ASN A 36 -12.19 16.39 17.94
CA ASN A 36 -13.58 15.97 17.74
C ASN A 36 -13.91 14.61 18.37
N PHE A 37 -12.99 13.64 18.31
CA PHE A 37 -13.29 12.25 18.70
C PHE A 37 -12.48 11.82 19.92
N GLY A 38 -11.17 12.02 19.89
CA GLY A 38 -10.26 11.76 21.02
C GLY A 38 -10.15 10.30 21.48
N ASN A 39 -10.87 9.35 20.89
CA ASN A 39 -10.84 7.95 21.32
C ASN A 39 -9.55 7.26 20.86
N THR A 40 -8.69 6.88 21.80
CA THR A 40 -7.42 6.18 21.54
C THR A 40 -7.49 4.69 21.87
N THR A 41 -8.67 4.20 22.28
CA THR A 41 -8.88 2.79 22.63
C THR A 41 -9.22 2.00 21.38
N ILE A 42 -8.45 0.95 21.11
CA ILE A 42 -8.71 0.03 20.00
C ILE A 42 -9.35 -1.27 20.49
N VAL A 43 -10.26 -1.80 19.68
CA VAL A 43 -10.70 -3.19 19.81
C VAL A 43 -9.63 -4.09 19.22
N VAL A 44 -9.14 -5.02 20.03
CA VAL A 44 -8.09 -5.98 19.68
C VAL A 44 -8.67 -7.06 18.77
N PRO A 45 -8.00 -7.43 17.66
CA PRO A 45 -8.45 -8.51 16.79
C PRO A 45 -8.52 -9.85 17.54
N LYS A 46 -9.53 -10.68 17.25
CA LYS A 46 -9.81 -11.97 17.92
C LYS A 46 -8.57 -12.82 18.25
N PRO A 47 -7.61 -13.04 17.34
CA PRO A 47 -6.42 -13.87 17.62
C PRO A 47 -5.50 -13.30 18.71
N LEU A 48 -5.49 -11.99 18.92
CA LEU A 48 -4.61 -11.29 19.86
C LEU A 48 -5.28 -11.02 21.22
N ARG A 49 -6.59 -11.21 21.32
CA ARG A 49 -7.36 -11.00 22.56
C ARG A 49 -6.87 -11.82 23.76
N PRO A 50 -6.41 -13.09 23.61
CA PRO A 50 -5.89 -13.85 24.75
C PRO A 50 -4.66 -13.21 25.41
N ILE A 51 -3.91 -12.39 24.69
CA ILE A 51 -2.66 -11.78 25.17
C ILE A 51 -2.90 -10.33 25.61
N LEU A 52 -3.69 -9.57 24.85
CA LEU A 52 -3.83 -8.12 25.00
C LEU A 52 -5.18 -7.66 25.56
N GLY A 53 -6.11 -8.60 25.81
CA GLY A 53 -7.48 -8.28 26.22
C GLY A 53 -8.37 -7.83 25.06
N LEU A 54 -9.60 -7.40 25.38
CA LEU A 54 -10.58 -6.97 24.37
C LEU A 54 -10.34 -5.54 23.89
N HIS A 55 -10.01 -4.64 24.84
CA HIS A 55 -9.78 -3.22 24.61
C HIS A 55 -8.38 -2.87 25.06
N LEU A 56 -7.66 -2.11 24.23
CA LEU A 56 -6.33 -1.61 24.53
C LEU A 56 -6.28 -0.12 24.25
N ASP A 57 -6.01 0.68 25.28
CA ASP A 57 -5.74 2.11 25.11
C ASP A 57 -4.29 2.30 24.69
N LEU A 58 -4.11 2.90 23.50
CA LEU A 58 -2.80 3.18 22.92
C LEU A 58 -2.32 4.60 23.21
N GLY A 59 -3.19 5.51 23.67
CA GLY A 59 -2.88 6.91 23.89
C GLY A 59 -2.14 7.55 22.70
N ILE A 60 -0.95 8.09 22.96
CA ILE A 60 -0.10 8.73 21.94
C ILE A 60 0.30 7.78 20.79
N LEU A 61 0.43 6.48 21.04
CA LEU A 61 0.78 5.50 20.02
C LEU A 61 -0.31 5.38 18.95
N TYR A 62 -1.57 5.70 19.30
CA TYR A 62 -2.65 5.75 18.32
C TYR A 62 -2.46 6.90 17.31
N TYR A 63 -1.98 8.06 17.77
CA TYR A 63 -1.65 9.18 16.88
C TYR A 63 -0.44 8.89 16.00
N VAL A 64 0.57 8.19 16.55
CA VAL A 64 1.71 7.71 15.74
C VAL A 64 1.21 6.73 14.67
N TYR A 65 0.32 5.80 15.03
CA TYR A 65 -0.32 4.89 14.07
C TYR A 65 -1.05 5.66 12.96
N MET A 66 -1.89 6.66 13.28
CA MET A 66 -2.60 7.45 12.28
C MET A 66 -1.65 8.19 11.33
N GLY A 67 -0.57 8.77 11.86
CA GLY A 67 0.45 9.43 11.04
C GLY A 67 1.15 8.45 10.10
N LEU A 68 1.55 7.27 10.61
CA LEU A 68 2.18 6.22 9.82
C LEU A 68 1.22 5.58 8.82
N LEU A 69 -0.08 5.53 9.11
CA LEU A 69 -1.09 5.02 8.18
C LEU A 69 -1.16 5.90 6.92
N ALA A 70 -1.13 7.23 7.08
CA ALA A 70 -1.08 8.15 5.95
C ALA A 70 0.20 7.94 5.10
N VAL A 71 1.37 7.83 5.76
CA VAL A 71 2.65 7.56 5.09
C VAL A 71 2.62 6.21 4.37
N PHE A 72 2.05 5.18 5.01
CA PHE A 72 1.93 3.85 4.44
C PHE A 72 1.04 3.88 3.20
N CYS A 73 -0.18 4.41 3.27
CA CYS A 73 -1.12 4.39 2.15
C CYS A 73 -0.56 5.10 0.91
N THR A 74 0.14 6.24 1.07
CA THR A 74 0.73 6.95 -0.08
C THR A 74 1.88 6.19 -0.71
N ASN A 75 2.77 5.63 0.11
CA ASN A 75 3.95 4.93 -0.38
C ASN A 75 3.61 3.52 -0.90
N ALA A 76 2.64 2.83 -0.30
CA ALA A 76 2.28 1.46 -0.65
C ALA A 76 1.68 1.37 -2.05
N ILE A 77 0.84 2.34 -2.44
CA ILE A 77 0.36 2.49 -3.82
C ILE A 77 1.54 2.83 -4.74
N ASN A 78 2.43 3.71 -4.30
CA ASN A 78 3.55 4.19 -5.12
C ASN A 78 4.60 3.11 -5.44
N ILE A 79 4.85 2.17 -4.52
CA ILE A 79 5.78 1.06 -4.78
C ILE A 79 5.13 -0.08 -5.57
N LEU A 80 3.80 -0.16 -5.60
CA LEU A 80 3.04 -1.10 -6.42
C LEU A 80 2.61 -0.41 -7.73
N ALA A 81 3.60 0.02 -8.51
CA ALA A 81 3.46 0.89 -9.66
C ALA A 81 4.40 0.50 -10.81
N GLY A 82 4.21 1.06 -12.00
CA GLY A 82 5.11 0.88 -13.14
C GLY A 82 4.56 0.02 -14.27
N ILE A 83 3.28 -0.35 -14.23
CA ILE A 83 2.54 -0.88 -15.39
C ILE A 83 1.35 0.02 -15.68
N ASN A 84 1.13 0.32 -16.96
CA ASN A 84 -0.01 1.08 -17.48
C ASN A 84 -1.34 0.71 -16.80
N GLY A 85 -1.97 1.69 -16.14
CA GLY A 85 -3.28 1.53 -15.49
C GLY A 85 -3.26 0.94 -14.08
N LEU A 86 -2.11 0.57 -13.51
CA LEU A 86 -2.05 -0.15 -12.24
C LEU A 86 -2.34 0.76 -11.03
N GLU A 87 -1.75 1.95 -10.98
CA GLU A 87 -1.85 2.89 -9.85
C GLU A 87 -3.27 3.45 -9.73
N ALA A 88 -3.80 3.97 -10.84
CA ALA A 88 -5.18 4.44 -10.91
C ALA A 88 -6.18 3.28 -10.77
N GLY A 89 -5.91 2.13 -11.40
CA GLY A 89 -6.78 0.96 -11.34
C GLY A 89 -6.94 0.39 -9.94
N GLN A 90 -5.85 0.15 -9.21
CA GLN A 90 -5.92 -0.41 -7.86
C GLN A 90 -6.66 0.55 -6.91
N SER A 91 -6.41 1.86 -7.04
CA SER A 91 -7.09 2.89 -6.25
C SER A 91 -8.58 2.96 -6.58
N LEU A 92 -8.96 2.72 -7.84
CA LEU A 92 -10.35 2.66 -8.26
C LEU A 92 -11.07 1.44 -7.64
N VAL A 93 -10.44 0.27 -7.59
CA VAL A 93 -10.99 -0.92 -6.92
C VAL A 93 -11.12 -0.71 -5.40
N ILE A 94 -10.11 -0.11 -4.76
CA ILE A 94 -10.16 0.19 -3.32
C ILE A 94 -11.28 1.18 -3.01
N SER A 95 -11.38 2.29 -3.75
CA SER A 95 -12.46 3.27 -3.55
C SER A 95 -13.84 2.68 -3.82
N ALA A 96 -14.00 1.85 -4.84
CA ALA A 96 -15.25 1.12 -5.08
C ALA A 96 -15.62 0.22 -3.89
N SER A 97 -14.64 -0.51 -3.34
CA SER A 97 -14.84 -1.40 -2.19
C SER A 97 -15.26 -0.62 -0.94
N ILE A 98 -14.65 0.54 -0.69
CA ILE A 98 -15.02 1.44 0.40
C ILE A 98 -16.42 2.03 0.17
N ILE A 99 -16.77 2.43 -1.06
CA ILE A 99 -18.12 2.92 -1.38
C ILE A 99 -19.16 1.84 -1.09
N VAL A 100 -18.95 0.61 -1.58
CA VAL A 100 -19.88 -0.51 -1.33
C VAL A 100 -19.98 -0.79 0.17
N PHE A 101 -18.85 -0.83 0.89
CA PHE A 101 -18.84 -0.99 2.34
C PHE A 101 -19.64 0.10 3.06
N ASN A 102 -19.41 1.38 2.73
CA ASN A 102 -20.15 2.49 3.32
C ASN A 102 -21.65 2.37 3.04
N LEU A 103 -22.05 2.01 1.81
CA LEU A 103 -23.45 1.85 1.45
C LEU A 103 -24.13 0.72 2.23
N VAL A 104 -23.42 -0.37 2.53
CA VAL A 104 -23.92 -1.46 3.37
C VAL A 104 -24.09 -1.02 4.82
N GLU A 105 -23.17 -0.22 5.35
CA GLU A 105 -23.18 0.24 6.74
C GLU A 105 -24.04 1.50 6.96
N LEU A 106 -24.68 2.06 5.92
CA LEU A 106 -25.56 3.23 6.05
C LEU A 106 -26.79 2.97 6.93
N ASP A 107 -27.23 1.71 7.01
CA ASP A 107 -28.34 1.28 7.85
C ASP A 107 -27.89 0.91 9.28
N GLY A 108 -26.58 0.97 9.57
CA GLY A 108 -25.99 0.63 10.86
C GLY A 108 -25.82 1.82 11.83
N ASP A 109 -25.17 1.55 12.97
CA ASP A 109 -25.03 2.50 14.07
C ASP A 109 -24.10 3.70 13.76
N TYR A 110 -23.17 3.56 12.80
CA TYR A 110 -22.14 4.55 12.45
C TYR A 110 -22.44 5.32 11.15
N ARG A 111 -23.73 5.58 10.86
CA ARG A 111 -24.18 6.17 9.61
C ARG A 111 -23.47 7.48 9.24
N ASP A 112 -23.25 8.39 10.18
CA ASP A 112 -22.63 9.69 9.91
C ASP A 112 -21.19 9.56 9.39
N ASP A 113 -20.44 8.60 9.93
CA ASP A 113 -19.06 8.29 9.54
C ASP A 113 -19.00 7.75 8.09
N HIS A 114 -19.95 6.89 7.73
CA HIS A 114 -20.06 6.33 6.37
C HIS A 114 -20.54 7.37 5.35
N ILE A 115 -21.46 8.26 5.72
CA ILE A 115 -21.87 9.40 4.88
C ILE A 115 -20.68 10.34 4.65
N PHE A 116 -19.94 10.68 5.71
CA PHE A 116 -18.71 11.47 5.60
C PHE A 116 -17.73 10.85 4.60
N SER A 117 -17.47 9.55 4.73
CA SER A 117 -16.58 8.81 3.83
C SER A 117 -17.06 8.85 2.37
N LEU A 118 -18.37 8.71 2.12
CA LEU A 118 -18.95 8.78 0.77
C LEU A 118 -18.73 10.16 0.10
N TYR A 119 -18.75 11.26 0.86
CA TYR A 119 -18.46 12.59 0.31
C TYR A 119 -17.06 12.71 -0.31
N PHE A 120 -16.08 11.97 0.20
CA PHE A 120 -14.73 11.94 -0.36
C PHE A 120 -14.57 10.85 -1.42
N MET A 121 -15.12 9.66 -1.18
CA MET A 121 -14.91 8.49 -2.02
C MET A 121 -15.60 8.60 -3.38
N ILE A 122 -16.82 9.15 -3.46
CA ILE A 122 -17.54 9.27 -4.73
C ILE A 122 -16.82 10.19 -5.72
N PRO A 123 -16.44 11.44 -5.35
CA PRO A 123 -15.65 12.29 -6.25
C PRO A 123 -14.28 11.70 -6.57
N PHE A 124 -13.60 11.08 -5.60
CA PHE A 124 -12.33 10.40 -5.81
C PHE A 124 -12.45 9.29 -6.86
N PHE A 125 -13.49 8.47 -6.79
CA PHE A 125 -13.76 7.39 -7.74
C PHE A 125 -13.94 7.93 -9.16
N PHE A 126 -14.82 8.93 -9.36
CA PHE A 126 -15.11 9.45 -10.70
C PHE A 126 -13.95 10.24 -11.31
N THR A 127 -13.21 11.01 -10.51
CA THR A 127 -12.00 11.70 -10.98
C THR A 127 -10.89 10.72 -11.34
N THR A 128 -10.71 9.66 -10.54
CA THR A 128 -9.76 8.57 -10.84
C THR A 128 -10.19 7.78 -12.08
N LEU A 129 -11.49 7.57 -12.31
CA LEU A 129 -12.01 6.93 -13.51
C LEU A 129 -11.68 7.75 -14.78
N GLY A 130 -11.82 9.07 -14.71
CA GLY A 130 -11.40 9.98 -15.79
C GLY A 130 -9.89 9.93 -16.05
N LEU A 131 -9.07 9.86 -15.01
CA LEU A 131 -7.63 9.66 -15.14
C LEU A 131 -7.29 8.29 -15.75
N LEU A 132 -7.95 7.23 -15.28
CA LEU A 132 -7.75 5.86 -15.77
C LEU A 132 -8.11 5.75 -17.24
N TYR A 133 -9.12 6.45 -17.74
CA TYR A 133 -9.46 6.46 -19.17
C TYR A 133 -8.26 6.85 -20.06
N HIS A 134 -7.43 7.81 -19.63
CA HIS A 134 -6.23 8.22 -20.35
C HIS A 134 -4.98 7.42 -19.96
N ASN A 135 -4.94 6.85 -18.76
CA ASN A 135 -3.83 6.08 -18.24
C ASN A 135 -3.92 4.57 -18.56
N TRP A 136 -5.08 4.05 -18.98
CA TRP A 136 -5.25 2.64 -19.34
C TRP A 136 -4.36 2.24 -20.52
N TYR A 137 -4.00 0.96 -20.61
CA TYR A 137 -3.13 0.49 -21.69
C TYR A 137 -3.78 0.66 -23.07
N PRO A 138 -3.07 1.25 -24.06
CA PRO A 138 -1.76 1.90 -23.97
C PRO A 138 -1.85 3.32 -23.37
N SER A 139 -1.07 3.60 -22.33
CA SER A 139 -1.16 4.86 -21.56
C SER A 139 -0.81 6.08 -22.41
N ARG A 140 -1.69 7.09 -22.38
CA ARG A 140 -1.46 8.42 -22.98
C ARG A 140 -0.89 9.41 -21.98
N VAL A 141 -1.16 9.21 -20.70
CA VAL A 141 -0.65 10.01 -19.58
C VAL A 141 -0.21 9.10 -18.44
N PHE A 142 0.76 9.56 -17.64
CA PHE A 142 1.16 8.92 -16.39
C PHE A 142 0.62 9.70 -15.19
N VAL A 143 0.36 8.98 -14.11
CA VAL A 143 -0.30 9.55 -12.92
C VAL A 143 0.67 10.28 -11.98
N GLY A 144 1.94 9.85 -11.93
CA GLY A 144 2.99 10.42 -11.07
C GLY A 144 2.82 10.14 -9.57
N ASP A 145 3.81 10.57 -8.79
CA ASP A 145 3.77 10.55 -7.32
C ASP A 145 2.61 11.41 -6.79
N THR A 146 2.23 12.46 -7.53
CA THR A 146 1.07 13.33 -7.26
C THR A 146 -0.19 12.51 -7.00
N PHE A 147 -0.51 11.57 -7.88
CA PHE A 147 -1.69 10.73 -7.73
C PHE A 147 -1.55 9.73 -6.58
N CYS A 148 -0.40 9.07 -6.44
CA CYS A 148 -0.19 8.11 -5.35
C CYS A 148 -0.35 8.77 -3.96
N TYR A 149 0.16 10.00 -3.82
CA TYR A 149 0.05 10.78 -2.59
C TYR A 149 -1.38 11.27 -2.35
N PHE A 150 -2.07 11.65 -3.42
CA PHE A 150 -3.48 12.00 -3.36
C PHE A 150 -4.34 10.81 -2.91
N ALA A 151 -4.24 9.68 -3.61
CA ALA A 151 -5.00 8.47 -3.33
C ALA A 151 -4.76 7.97 -1.90
N GLY A 152 -3.50 7.76 -1.52
CA GLY A 152 -3.16 7.26 -0.20
C GLY A 152 -3.67 8.15 0.93
N MET A 153 -3.57 9.48 0.78
CA MET A 153 -4.09 10.40 1.80
C MET A 153 -5.61 10.39 1.87
N THR A 154 -6.31 10.38 0.72
CA THR A 154 -7.77 10.33 0.71
C THR A 154 -8.28 9.08 1.42
N PHE A 155 -7.65 7.92 1.17
CA PHE A 155 -7.96 6.69 1.89
C PHE A 155 -7.67 6.81 3.39
N ALA A 156 -6.49 7.29 3.77
CA ALA A 156 -6.15 7.46 5.18
C ALA A 156 -7.12 8.40 5.91
N VAL A 157 -7.55 9.50 5.28
CA VAL A 157 -8.54 10.44 5.84
C VAL A 157 -9.86 9.75 6.12
N VAL A 158 -10.44 9.06 5.13
CA VAL A 158 -11.74 8.42 5.33
C VAL A 158 -11.65 7.23 6.29
N GLY A 159 -10.55 6.48 6.28
CA GLY A 159 -10.36 5.37 7.21
C GLY A 159 -10.16 5.83 8.65
N ILE A 160 -9.48 6.96 8.88
CA ILE A 160 -9.25 7.50 10.22
C ILE A 160 -10.49 8.18 10.76
N LEU A 161 -11.06 9.14 10.01
CA LEU A 161 -12.22 9.91 10.49
C LEU A 161 -13.53 9.12 10.40
N GLY A 162 -13.60 8.10 9.55
CA GLY A 162 -14.72 7.18 9.51
C GLY A 162 -14.57 5.97 10.44
N HIS A 163 -13.53 5.93 11.27
CA HIS A 163 -13.26 4.86 12.24
C HIS A 163 -13.14 3.41 11.68
N PHE A 164 -13.06 3.22 10.36
CA PHE A 164 -12.91 1.91 9.72
C PHE A 164 -11.51 1.64 9.14
N SER A 165 -10.46 2.31 9.65
CA SER A 165 -9.05 2.15 9.20
C SER A 165 -8.57 0.69 9.16
N LYS A 166 -9.09 -0.17 10.05
CA LYS A 166 -8.83 -1.62 10.06
C LYS A 166 -9.39 -2.31 8.81
N THR A 167 -10.66 -2.07 8.48
CA THR A 167 -11.32 -2.60 7.28
C THR A 167 -10.66 -2.05 6.01
N MET A 168 -10.30 -0.77 6.01
CA MET A 168 -9.55 -0.16 4.92
C MET A 168 -8.21 -0.87 4.67
N LEU A 169 -7.46 -1.22 5.72
CA LEU A 169 -6.19 -1.96 5.58
C LEU A 169 -6.38 -3.36 4.99
N LEU A 170 -7.54 -4.00 5.22
CA LEU A 170 -7.88 -5.27 4.56
C LEU A 170 -8.14 -5.08 3.06
N PHE A 171 -8.77 -3.97 2.67
CA PHE A 171 -8.82 -3.60 1.24
C PHE A 171 -7.43 -3.32 0.66
N PHE A 172 -6.45 -2.95 1.47
CA PHE A 172 -5.05 -2.77 1.05
C PHE A 172 -4.23 -4.07 1.03
N MET A 173 -4.84 -5.26 1.11
CA MET A 173 -4.12 -6.54 1.17
C MET A 173 -2.99 -6.69 0.14
N PRO A 174 -3.19 -6.42 -1.16
CA PRO A 174 -2.12 -6.56 -2.15
C PRO A 174 -0.98 -5.56 -1.93
N GLN A 175 -1.29 -4.33 -1.51
CA GLN A 175 -0.32 -3.29 -1.19
C GLN A 175 0.48 -3.64 0.06
N VAL A 176 -0.18 -4.16 1.10
CA VAL A 176 0.46 -4.66 2.33
C VAL A 176 1.41 -5.80 1.99
N PHE A 177 0.97 -6.78 1.21
CA PHE A 177 1.82 -7.89 0.80
C PHE A 177 3.02 -7.42 -0.02
N ASN A 178 2.81 -6.56 -1.02
CA ASN A 178 3.90 -6.02 -1.83
C ASN A 178 4.89 -5.23 -0.96
N PHE A 179 4.41 -4.41 -0.03
CA PHE A 179 5.27 -3.66 0.90
C PHE A 179 6.14 -4.57 1.76
N LEU A 180 5.55 -5.61 2.37
CA LEU A 180 6.28 -6.58 3.19
C LEU A 180 7.28 -7.38 2.35
N TYR A 181 6.89 -7.76 1.14
CA TYR A 181 7.76 -8.50 0.22
C TYR A 181 8.94 -7.65 -0.26
N SER A 182 8.71 -6.38 -0.58
CA SER A 182 9.77 -5.44 -0.98
C SER A 182 10.61 -4.92 0.19
N LEU A 183 10.22 -5.17 1.45
CA LEU A 183 10.85 -4.58 2.63
C LEU A 183 12.37 -4.83 2.74
N PRO A 184 12.91 -6.03 2.46
CA PRO A 184 14.36 -6.24 2.56
C PRO A 184 15.15 -5.43 1.53
N GLN A 185 14.56 -5.16 0.36
CA GLN A 185 15.11 -4.26 -0.65
C GLN A 185 14.98 -2.79 -0.22
N LEU A 186 13.82 -2.38 0.29
CA LEU A 186 13.60 -1.00 0.77
C LEU A 186 14.54 -0.63 1.93
N LEU A 187 14.81 -1.57 2.84
CA LEU A 187 15.74 -1.39 3.96
C LEU A 187 17.22 -1.52 3.54
N HIS A 188 17.51 -1.72 2.25
CA HIS A 188 18.86 -1.92 1.72
C HIS A 188 19.60 -3.10 2.36
N ILE A 189 18.86 -4.09 2.90
CA ILE A 189 19.42 -5.37 3.35
C ILE A 189 19.88 -6.17 2.13
N ILE A 190 19.06 -6.12 1.06
CA ILE A 190 19.39 -6.56 -0.29
C ILE A 190 19.53 -5.33 -1.19
N PRO A 191 20.52 -5.25 -2.10
CA PRO A 191 20.65 -4.12 -3.02
C PRO A 191 19.37 -3.89 -3.81
N CYS A 192 18.85 -2.67 -3.73
CA CYS A 192 17.62 -2.27 -4.41
C CYS A 192 17.96 -1.49 -5.69
N PRO A 193 17.63 -2.00 -6.88
CA PRO A 193 17.78 -1.23 -8.10
C PRO A 193 16.79 -0.05 -8.13
N ARG A 194 17.18 1.06 -8.76
CA ARG A 194 16.37 2.28 -8.81
C ARG A 194 15.03 2.10 -9.53
N HIS A 195 14.96 1.15 -10.47
CA HIS A 195 13.74 0.77 -11.17
C HIS A 195 13.50 -0.73 -11.00
N LEU A 196 12.40 -1.10 -10.34
CA LEU A 196 11.97 -2.50 -10.14
C LEU A 196 11.09 -3.02 -11.29
N ILE A 197 10.86 -2.20 -12.33
CA ILE A 197 9.96 -2.46 -13.46
C ILE A 197 10.55 -3.52 -14.38
N VAL A 198 9.72 -4.43 -14.90
CA VAL A 198 10.10 -5.43 -15.93
C VAL A 198 10.53 -4.74 -17.22
N ILE A 199 11.79 -4.91 -17.61
CA ILE A 199 12.32 -4.42 -18.88
C ILE A 199 12.07 -5.52 -19.91
N ARG A 200 11.07 -5.35 -20.78
CA ARG A 200 10.85 -6.30 -21.88
C ARG A 200 11.98 -6.21 -22.90
N PRO A 201 12.40 -7.37 -23.44
CA PRO A 201 12.28 -7.52 -24.88
C PRO A 201 11.62 -8.87 -25.20
N MET A 202 10.31 -8.85 -25.50
CA MET A 202 9.50 -9.89 -26.18
C MET A 202 9.50 -11.35 -25.66
N ASN A 203 10.49 -11.78 -24.89
CA ASN A 203 10.59 -12.99 -24.09
C ASN A 203 10.69 -12.55 -22.63
N LEU A 204 9.87 -13.15 -21.79
CA LEU A 204 9.64 -12.80 -20.39
C LEU A 204 10.86 -13.20 -19.52
N SER A 205 12.02 -12.54 -19.67
CA SER A 205 13.11 -12.70 -18.71
C SER A 205 12.77 -11.89 -17.45
N LYS A 206 12.67 -12.58 -16.32
CA LYS A 206 12.54 -11.97 -14.98
C LYS A 206 13.65 -10.92 -14.79
N ASN A 207 13.29 -9.76 -14.26
CA ASN A 207 14.29 -8.76 -13.91
C ASN A 207 14.98 -9.16 -12.60
N SER A 208 16.30 -9.32 -12.69
CA SER A 208 17.16 -9.76 -11.62
C SER A 208 18.13 -8.66 -11.19
N SER A 209 18.49 -8.71 -9.91
CA SER A 209 19.45 -7.81 -9.28
C SER A 209 20.74 -8.59 -8.99
N CYS A 210 21.83 -8.22 -9.67
CA CYS A 210 23.16 -8.80 -9.46
C CYS A 210 23.93 -8.05 -8.37
N TYR A 211 24.48 -8.78 -7.40
CA TYR A 211 25.31 -8.20 -6.35
C TYR A 211 26.42 -9.13 -5.85
N LYS A 212 27.47 -8.54 -5.25
CA LYS A 212 28.55 -9.29 -4.60
C LYS A 212 28.04 -9.97 -3.33
N LYS A 213 28.43 -11.23 -3.13
CA LYS A 213 28.03 -12.06 -1.98
C LYS A 213 28.56 -11.47 -0.67
N THR A 214 27.68 -11.20 0.29
CA THR A 214 27.98 -10.70 1.64
C THR A 214 27.23 -11.56 2.66
N ASN A 215 27.74 -11.72 3.89
CA ASN A 215 27.11 -12.63 4.88
C ASN A 215 25.63 -12.32 5.19
N ASN A 216 25.25 -11.03 5.25
CA ASN A 216 23.87 -10.62 5.52
C ASN A 216 22.93 -10.82 4.31
N THR A 217 23.42 -10.60 3.09
CA THR A 217 22.64 -10.80 1.86
C THR A 217 22.44 -12.28 1.56
N PHE A 218 23.36 -13.14 2.01
CA PHE A 218 23.28 -14.58 1.88
C PHE A 218 22.17 -15.20 2.75
N MET A 219 22.12 -14.86 4.05
CA MET A 219 21.09 -15.37 4.96
C MET A 219 19.67 -15.00 4.51
N THR A 220 19.46 -13.74 4.11
CA THR A 220 18.14 -13.24 3.72
C THR A 220 17.66 -13.81 2.39
N SER A 221 18.55 -13.96 1.40
CA SER A 221 18.21 -14.58 0.11
C SER A 221 17.90 -16.07 0.23
N ILE A 222 18.62 -16.82 1.07
CA ILE A 222 18.33 -18.24 1.34
C ILE A 222 16.99 -18.43 2.05
N VAL A 223 16.68 -17.58 3.04
CA VAL A 223 15.38 -17.63 3.70
C VAL A 223 14.25 -17.35 2.69
N ALA A 224 14.41 -16.37 1.81
CA ALA A 224 13.42 -16.07 0.78
C ALA A 224 13.30 -17.20 -0.28
N GLU A 225 14.40 -17.84 -0.66
CA GLU A 225 14.43 -18.99 -1.58
C GLU A 225 13.77 -20.23 -0.95
N SER A 226 14.04 -20.50 0.33
CA SER A 226 13.41 -21.62 1.06
C SER A 226 11.90 -21.44 1.25
N LEU A 227 11.40 -20.20 1.26
CA LEU A 227 9.99 -19.87 1.25
C LEU A 227 9.37 -19.89 -0.17
N TRP A 228 10.14 -20.26 -1.19
CA TRP A 228 9.74 -20.26 -2.61
C TRP A 228 9.29 -18.88 -3.12
N LEU A 229 9.70 -17.80 -2.45
CA LEU A 229 9.30 -16.44 -2.79
C LEU A 229 10.19 -15.84 -3.87
N VAL A 230 11.46 -16.23 -3.91
CA VAL A 230 12.49 -15.62 -4.77
C VAL A 230 13.36 -16.70 -5.40
N THR A 231 13.65 -16.58 -6.69
CA THR A 231 14.68 -17.40 -7.34
C THR A 231 16.03 -16.72 -7.24
N VAL A 232 17.02 -17.43 -6.70
CA VAL A 232 18.39 -16.95 -6.50
C VAL A 232 19.31 -17.76 -7.42
N HIS A 233 20.02 -17.07 -8.31
CA HIS A 233 21.07 -17.65 -9.13
C HIS A 233 22.43 -17.29 -8.55
N GLN A 234 23.25 -18.29 -8.23
CA GLN A 234 24.62 -18.08 -7.76
C GLN A 234 25.57 -18.18 -8.96
N ASN A 235 26.32 -17.10 -9.21
CA ASN A 235 27.37 -17.07 -10.23
C ASN A 235 28.72 -16.91 -9.53
N GLU A 236 29.53 -17.96 -9.55
CA GLU A 236 30.92 -17.92 -9.08
C GLU A 236 31.86 -17.70 -10.27
N ASN A 237 32.46 -16.50 -10.35
CA ASN A 237 33.56 -16.22 -11.26
C ASN A 237 34.88 -16.20 -10.48
N GLU A 238 36.00 -16.54 -11.13
CA GLU A 238 37.34 -16.77 -10.54
C GLU A 238 37.85 -15.68 -9.58
N ASN A 239 37.34 -14.44 -9.64
CA ASN A 239 37.72 -13.33 -8.75
C ASN A 239 36.59 -12.76 -7.87
N SER A 240 35.34 -13.23 -7.99
CA SER A 240 34.23 -12.78 -7.14
C SER A 240 33.01 -13.70 -7.19
N ALA A 241 32.51 -14.10 -6.02
CA ALA A 241 31.18 -14.71 -5.89
C ALA A 241 30.08 -13.64 -6.01
N SER A 242 29.18 -13.80 -6.96
CA SER A 242 28.04 -12.93 -7.21
C SER A 242 26.72 -13.71 -7.05
N MET A 243 25.70 -13.04 -6.54
CA MET A 243 24.34 -13.54 -6.42
C MET A 243 23.43 -12.67 -7.28
N GLU A 244 22.57 -13.33 -8.03
CA GLU A 244 21.54 -12.73 -8.86
C GLU A 244 20.17 -13.12 -8.30
N CYS A 245 19.38 -12.13 -7.91
CA CYS A 245 18.15 -12.33 -7.16
C CYS A 245 17.00 -11.61 -7.88
N ASP A 246 15.87 -12.27 -8.10
CA ASP A 246 14.68 -11.63 -8.69
C ASP A 246 14.28 -10.38 -7.89
N ASN A 247 13.80 -9.34 -8.58
CA ASN A 247 13.22 -8.18 -7.88
C ASN A 247 12.00 -8.59 -7.05
N MET A 248 11.95 -8.14 -5.79
CA MET A 248 10.88 -8.50 -4.87
C MET A 248 9.70 -7.53 -5.02
N THR A 249 8.91 -7.73 -6.06
CA THR A 249 7.64 -7.02 -6.28
C THR A 249 6.55 -7.96 -6.79
N LEU A 250 5.30 -7.67 -6.41
CA LEU A 250 4.11 -8.42 -6.85
C LEU A 250 3.86 -8.31 -8.37
N ILE A 251 4.49 -7.33 -9.03
CA ILE A 251 4.37 -7.03 -10.47
C ILE A 251 4.84 -8.18 -11.38
N HIS A 252 5.69 -9.08 -10.87
CA HIS A 252 6.16 -10.24 -11.64
C HIS A 252 5.07 -11.31 -11.89
N LEU A 253 3.91 -11.20 -11.23
CA LEU A 253 2.71 -12.00 -11.55
C LEU A 253 1.93 -11.31 -12.69
N ASN A 254 1.90 -11.93 -13.87
CA ASN A 254 1.47 -11.32 -15.14
C ASN A 254 0.14 -10.54 -15.14
N LEU A 255 0.20 -9.37 -15.78
CA LEU A 255 -0.86 -8.52 -16.35
C LEU A 255 -1.73 -7.76 -15.34
N THR A 256 -1.74 -6.43 -15.42
CA THR A 256 -2.54 -5.49 -14.61
C THR A 256 -3.93 -5.99 -14.25
N LEU A 257 -4.63 -6.63 -15.20
CA LEU A 257 -5.96 -7.20 -15.00
C LEU A 257 -6.01 -8.27 -13.90
N LEU A 258 -5.00 -9.14 -13.81
CA LEU A 258 -4.88 -10.16 -12.76
C LEU A 258 -4.67 -9.51 -11.39
N LEU A 259 -3.84 -8.46 -11.32
CA LEU A 259 -3.61 -7.72 -10.07
C LEU A 259 -4.88 -7.00 -9.62
N LEU A 260 -5.65 -6.42 -10.56
CA LEU A 260 -6.94 -5.82 -10.26
C LEU A 260 -8.00 -6.85 -9.87
N LEU A 261 -7.98 -8.04 -10.48
CA LEU A 261 -8.81 -9.17 -10.06
C LEU A 261 -8.46 -9.63 -8.66
N LEU A 262 -7.17 -9.79 -8.36
CA LEU A 262 -6.69 -10.15 -7.02
C LEU A 262 -7.06 -9.08 -5.99
N GLN A 263 -7.00 -7.81 -6.37
CA GLN A 263 -7.48 -6.69 -5.57
C GLN A 263 -9.01 -6.76 -5.31
N ALA A 264 -9.80 -7.05 -6.35
CA ALA A 264 -11.25 -7.20 -6.22
C ALA A 264 -11.65 -8.43 -5.39
N MET A 265 -10.94 -9.55 -5.57
CA MET A 265 -11.08 -10.75 -4.74
C MET A 265 -10.71 -10.46 -3.29
N GLY A 266 -9.63 -9.72 -3.03
CA GLY A 266 -9.27 -9.25 -1.69
C GLY A 266 -10.38 -8.41 -1.06
N GLY A 267 -11.03 -7.55 -1.85
CA GLY A 267 -12.22 -6.81 -1.44
C GLY A 267 -13.39 -7.72 -1.03
N ALA A 268 -13.74 -8.71 -1.85
CA ALA A 268 -14.81 -9.67 -1.54
C ALA A 268 -14.49 -10.53 -0.30
N VAL A 269 -13.24 -10.98 -0.18
CA VAL A 269 -12.75 -11.75 0.97
C VAL A 269 -12.74 -10.91 2.24
N THR A 270 -12.49 -9.59 2.14
CA THR A 270 -12.52 -8.66 3.27
C THR A 270 -13.86 -8.71 4.00
N PHE A 271 -14.99 -8.67 3.28
CA PHE A 271 -16.31 -8.75 3.91
C PHE A 271 -16.50 -10.03 4.75
N SER A 272 -15.88 -11.14 4.35
CA SER A 272 -15.90 -12.39 5.12
C SER A 272 -14.87 -12.40 6.25
N LEU A 273 -13.68 -11.84 6.02
CA LEU A 273 -12.57 -11.81 6.99
C LEU A 273 -12.78 -10.84 8.14
N VAL A 274 -13.48 -9.73 7.94
CA VAL A 274 -13.77 -8.79 9.04
C VAL A 274 -14.45 -9.52 10.20
N ARG A 275 -15.37 -10.46 9.91
CA ARG A 275 -16.04 -11.31 10.93
C ARG A 275 -15.09 -12.27 11.66
N LEU A 276 -13.99 -12.66 11.02
CA LEU A 276 -12.96 -13.53 11.61
C LEU A 276 -12.06 -12.78 12.59
N PHE A 277 -11.88 -11.47 12.40
CA PHE A 277 -11.01 -10.64 13.24
C PHE A 277 -11.78 -9.79 14.26
N TYR A 278 -13.03 -9.45 13.99
CA TYR A 278 -13.83 -8.53 14.81
C TYR A 278 -15.23 -9.09 15.08
N ASP A 279 -15.87 -8.58 16.12
CA ASP A 279 -17.27 -8.85 16.38
C ASP A 279 -18.05 -7.82 15.56
N VAL A 280 -18.63 -8.30 14.45
CA VAL A 280 -19.58 -7.58 13.58
C VAL A 280 -20.93 -8.22 13.78
#